data_AF-A0AAW7THJ1-F1
#
_entry.id   AF-A0AAW7THJ1-F1
#
_cell.length_a   1.000
_cell.length_b   1.000
_cell.length_c   1.000
_cell.angle_alpha   90.00
_cell.angle_beta   90.00
_cell.angle_gamma   90.00
#
_symmetry.space_group_name_H-M   'P 1'
#
loop_
_entity.id
_entity.type
_entity.pdbx_description
1 polymer ?
#
loop_
_entity_poly.entity_id
_entity_poly.type
_entity_poly.pdbx_seq_one_letter_code
_entity_poly.pdbx_strand_id
1 'polypeptide(L)'
;MSVEKFVLTPPDGPPSDVERIKRESNYLRGTLKETMEDRITAGIPEDDNRLMKFHGSYLQDDRDLRAERQKQKLEPAYQFMIRVRTPGGVATPEQWLAMDELARTYANGTLKLTTRQAFQFHGVLKWNMKKTLQAINEALLTTLAACGDVNRNVMCNPNPYQSEVHAEVYEWAKRLSDYLLPQTRAYYEIWLDEEKVAGTPEVEQEPIYGPLYLPRKFKIGIAVPPSNDVDVFSQDLGLIAIVEHGKLTGFNVAIGGGMGMTHGDRTTYPQLAKVIGFCKPEQVIDVAEKVVTIQRDYGNRSVRKHARFKYTIDRLGLDAVKAELERRLGWNLEEARPYYFEHNGDRYGWVEGVNGTWHFTLFVEGGRVKDTDDYPLMTGLREIAKVHTGDFRLTANQNLVIANVPSEKKEEIDALIKQYKLTDGKHYSALRRNSLACVALPTCGLAMAEAERYLPTLIDKIEEIVEENGLRDEEITIRMTGCPNGCARHVLGEIAFIGKSVGKYNMYLGAAFDGSRLGKLYRENIGEKEILSELRTLLSRYAKERFDGEHFGDFVIRAGIVKEVTDGTNFHD
;
A
#
# COMPACT_ATOMS: atom_id res chain seq x y z
N MET A 1 -10.04 -38.44 -20.53
CA MET A 1 -10.77 -37.31 -21.11
C MET A 1 -9.73 -36.29 -21.53
N SER A 2 -9.64 -35.98 -22.82
CA SER A 2 -8.68 -35.03 -23.37
C SER A 2 -8.90 -33.66 -22.72
N VAL A 3 -7.87 -33.12 -22.06
CA VAL A 3 -7.87 -31.74 -21.58
C VAL A 3 -7.99 -30.87 -22.84
N GLU A 4 -9.16 -30.32 -23.10
CA GLU A 4 -9.30 -29.25 -24.08
C GLU A 4 -8.28 -28.16 -23.69
N LYS A 5 -7.35 -27.87 -24.60
CA LYS A 5 -6.42 -26.76 -24.41
C LYS A 5 -7.26 -25.49 -24.35
N PHE A 6 -7.52 -24.99 -23.15
CA PHE A 6 -8.02 -23.63 -22.97
C PHE A 6 -6.97 -22.67 -23.56
N VAL A 7 -7.20 -22.21 -24.78
CA VAL A 7 -6.37 -21.17 -25.39
C VAL A 7 -6.79 -19.85 -24.74
N LEU A 8 -6.09 -19.48 -23.68
CA LEU A 8 -6.28 -18.16 -23.06
C LEU A 8 -5.80 -17.08 -24.03
N THR A 9 -6.60 -16.04 -24.18
CA THR A 9 -6.25 -14.88 -25.02
C THR A 9 -6.33 -13.57 -24.23
N PRO A 10 -5.43 -12.62 -24.50
CA PRO A 10 -5.62 -11.25 -24.03
C PRO A 10 -6.85 -10.63 -24.72
N PRO A 11 -7.46 -9.59 -24.12
CA PRO A 11 -8.57 -8.87 -24.76
C PRO A 11 -8.15 -8.23 -26.08
N ASP A 12 -9.07 -8.21 -27.03
CA ASP A 12 -8.90 -7.52 -28.32
C ASP A 12 -8.83 -5.98 -28.17
N GLY A 13 -8.45 -5.33 -29.26
CA GLY A 13 -8.43 -3.87 -29.40
C GLY A 13 -7.02 -3.28 -29.42
N PRO A 14 -6.90 -2.00 -29.83
CA PRO A 14 -5.61 -1.34 -29.90
C PRO A 14 -5.03 -1.14 -28.49
N PRO A 15 -3.71 -1.31 -28.31
CA PRO A 15 -3.08 -1.10 -27.02
C PRO A 15 -3.21 0.37 -26.59
N SER A 16 -3.28 0.60 -25.28
CA SER A 16 -3.35 1.96 -24.73
C SER A 16 -2.08 2.75 -25.03
N ASP A 17 -2.17 4.07 -24.99
CA ASP A 17 -1.05 4.97 -25.24
C ASP A 17 0.16 4.71 -24.32
N VAL A 18 -0.07 4.23 -23.08
CA VAL A 18 1.03 3.85 -22.16
C VAL A 18 1.85 2.66 -22.70
N GLU A 19 1.26 1.78 -23.49
CA GLU A 19 2.01 0.69 -24.14
C GLU A 19 2.90 1.19 -25.27
N ARG A 20 2.46 2.24 -26.01
CA ARG A 20 3.31 2.94 -26.98
C ARG A 20 4.52 3.55 -26.27
N ILE A 21 4.28 4.30 -25.19
CA ILE A 21 5.34 4.94 -24.39
C ILE A 21 6.37 3.91 -23.91
N LYS A 22 5.92 2.78 -23.34
CA LYS A 22 6.84 1.71 -22.90
C LYS A 22 7.67 1.14 -24.04
N ARG A 23 7.04 0.88 -25.19
CA ARG A 23 7.71 0.33 -26.38
C ARG A 23 8.81 1.27 -26.91
N GLU A 24 8.50 2.57 -26.97
CA GLU A 24 9.39 3.60 -27.52
C GLU A 24 10.46 4.05 -26.53
N SER A 25 10.29 3.73 -25.24
CA SER A 25 11.18 4.21 -24.17
C SER A 25 12.58 3.57 -24.12
N ASN A 26 12.85 2.53 -24.90
CA ASN A 26 14.09 1.75 -24.78
C ASN A 26 14.33 1.30 -23.32
N TYR A 27 13.45 0.45 -22.80
CA TYR A 27 13.47 -0.04 -21.42
C TYR A 27 13.47 1.09 -20.39
N LEU A 28 12.47 1.97 -20.49
CA LEU A 28 12.15 3.03 -19.54
C LEU A 28 13.05 4.28 -19.58
N ARG A 29 14.02 4.38 -20.49
CA ARG A 29 14.83 5.60 -20.62
C ARG A 29 14.02 6.79 -21.12
N GLY A 30 13.35 6.62 -22.26
CA GLY A 30 12.66 7.70 -22.98
C GLY A 30 13.60 8.88 -23.19
N THR A 31 13.10 10.08 -22.88
CA THR A 31 13.87 11.32 -22.89
C THR A 31 14.14 11.84 -21.48
N LEU A 32 14.04 10.97 -20.46
CA LEU A 32 14.10 11.38 -19.06
C LEU A 32 15.40 12.09 -18.71
N LYS A 33 16.55 11.66 -19.26
CA LYS A 33 17.83 12.29 -18.96
C LYS A 33 17.85 13.75 -19.43
N GLU A 34 17.51 13.97 -20.70
CA GLU A 34 17.45 15.31 -21.30
C GLU A 34 16.39 16.17 -20.62
N THR A 35 15.20 15.61 -20.38
CA THR A 35 14.09 16.29 -19.71
C THR A 35 14.45 16.75 -18.31
N MET A 36 15.22 15.97 -17.54
CA MET A 36 15.61 16.32 -16.18
C MET A 36 16.71 17.40 -16.14
N GLU A 37 17.48 17.55 -17.21
CA GLU A 37 18.49 18.60 -17.37
C GLU A 37 17.89 19.94 -17.85
N ASP A 38 16.76 19.92 -18.55
CA ASP A 38 16.07 21.13 -19.04
C ASP A 38 15.64 22.05 -17.90
N ARG A 39 16.22 23.26 -17.86
CA ARG A 39 16.00 24.33 -16.87
C ARG A 39 14.80 25.25 -17.13
N ILE A 40 14.10 25.10 -18.25
CA ILE A 40 13.04 26.05 -18.66
C ILE A 40 11.77 25.91 -17.81
N THR A 41 11.38 24.67 -17.47
CA THR A 41 10.16 24.38 -16.69
C THR A 41 10.46 23.38 -15.57
N ALA A 42 9.77 23.53 -14.45
CA ALA A 42 9.78 22.53 -13.38
C ALA A 42 8.92 21.28 -13.70
N GLY A 43 8.09 21.35 -14.74
CA GLY A 43 7.31 20.21 -15.25
C GLY A 43 8.14 19.26 -16.12
N ILE A 44 7.49 18.19 -16.57
CA ILE A 44 8.02 17.21 -17.53
C ILE A 44 6.94 16.80 -18.53
N PRO A 45 7.30 16.39 -19.77
CA PRO A 45 6.35 15.89 -20.76
C PRO A 45 5.54 14.69 -20.23
N GLU A 46 4.34 14.47 -20.79
CA GLU A 46 3.45 13.41 -20.30
C GLU A 46 4.06 12.01 -20.48
N ASP A 47 4.75 11.73 -21.59
CA ASP A 47 5.41 10.44 -21.82
C ASP A 47 6.47 10.17 -20.75
N ASP A 48 7.34 11.13 -20.47
CA ASP A 48 8.33 11.06 -19.39
C ASP A 48 7.68 11.00 -18.01
N ASN A 49 6.55 11.69 -17.78
CA ASN A 49 5.79 11.56 -16.54
C ASN A 49 5.23 10.14 -16.34
N ARG A 50 4.94 9.40 -17.43
CA ARG A 50 4.57 7.99 -17.35
C ARG A 50 5.77 7.10 -17.04
N LEU A 51 6.94 7.37 -17.62
CA LEU A 51 8.19 6.63 -17.39
C LEU A 51 8.81 6.89 -16.01
N MET A 52 8.72 8.12 -15.50
CA MET A 52 9.17 8.52 -14.16
C MET A 52 8.57 7.65 -13.06
N LYS A 53 7.35 7.14 -13.28
CA LYS A 53 6.69 6.22 -12.35
C LYS A 53 7.46 4.91 -12.19
N PHE A 54 8.16 4.41 -13.20
CA PHE A 54 8.96 3.20 -13.02
C PHE A 54 10.23 3.45 -12.20
N HIS A 55 10.69 4.70 -12.16
CA HIS A 55 11.79 5.20 -11.34
C HIS A 55 11.31 5.70 -9.96
N GLY A 56 10.13 5.24 -9.53
CA GLY A 56 9.63 5.49 -8.18
C GLY A 56 9.07 6.88 -7.91
N SER A 57 8.89 7.73 -8.93
CA SER A 57 8.45 9.11 -8.73
C SER A 57 7.18 9.49 -9.51
N TYR A 58 6.48 10.52 -9.04
CA TYR A 58 5.37 11.17 -9.74
C TYR A 58 5.60 12.67 -9.78
N LEU A 59 5.41 13.28 -10.96
CA LEU A 59 5.15 14.72 -11.03
C LEU A 59 3.83 15.01 -10.29
N GLN A 60 3.89 16.01 -9.43
CA GLN A 60 2.80 16.57 -8.65
C GLN A 60 2.89 18.09 -8.71
N ASP A 61 1.91 18.76 -8.14
CA ASP A 61 1.93 20.18 -7.90
C ASP A 61 1.16 20.49 -6.62
N ASP A 62 1.42 21.65 -6.03
CA ASP A 62 0.62 22.13 -4.92
C ASP A 62 -0.73 22.67 -5.43
N ARG A 63 -1.79 21.89 -5.19
CA ARG A 63 -3.15 22.23 -5.62
C ARG A 63 -3.78 23.35 -4.81
N ASP A 64 -3.28 23.67 -3.62
CA ASP A 64 -3.77 24.80 -2.84
C ASP A 64 -3.34 26.12 -3.51
N LEU A 65 -2.15 26.14 -4.13
CA LEU A 65 -1.61 27.32 -4.84
C LEU A 65 -2.04 27.41 -6.31
N ARG A 66 -2.59 26.34 -6.88
CA ARG A 66 -2.84 26.24 -8.34
C ARG A 66 -3.71 27.37 -8.89
N ALA A 67 -4.81 27.71 -8.21
CA ALA A 67 -5.74 28.74 -8.68
C ALA A 67 -5.10 30.14 -8.66
N GLU A 68 -4.28 30.43 -7.64
CA GLU A 68 -3.56 31.70 -7.54
C GLU A 68 -2.50 31.82 -8.65
N ARG A 69 -1.68 30.78 -8.83
CA ARG A 69 -0.63 30.75 -9.85
C ARG A 69 -1.19 30.87 -11.26
N GLN A 70 -2.33 30.22 -11.54
CA GLN A 70 -3.02 30.35 -12.82
C GLN A 70 -3.44 31.80 -13.10
N LYS A 71 -3.95 32.54 -12.10
CA LYS A 71 -4.29 33.97 -12.25
C LYS A 71 -3.06 34.83 -12.56
N GLN A 72 -1.91 34.45 -12.00
CA GLN A 72 -0.61 35.10 -12.26
C GLN A 72 0.05 34.62 -13.58
N LYS A 73 -0.59 33.70 -14.32
CA LYS A 73 -0.04 33.06 -15.53
C LYS A 73 1.29 32.33 -15.28
N LEU A 74 1.50 31.86 -14.06
CA LEU A 74 2.63 31.02 -13.69
C LEU A 74 2.29 29.55 -13.95
N GLU A 75 3.30 28.74 -14.23
CA GLU A 75 3.15 27.29 -14.22
C GLU A 75 2.68 26.80 -12.83
N PRO A 76 2.00 25.64 -12.73
CA PRO A 76 1.74 25.00 -11.44
C PRO A 76 2.99 24.94 -10.57
N ALA A 77 2.82 24.94 -9.25
CA ALA A 77 3.94 24.76 -8.32
C ALA A 77 4.41 23.29 -8.37
N TYR A 78 5.07 22.91 -9.46
CA TYR A 78 5.48 21.55 -9.73
C TYR A 78 6.50 21.07 -8.70
N GLN A 79 6.30 19.83 -8.30
CA GLN A 79 7.12 19.12 -7.35
C GLN A 79 7.04 17.63 -7.68
N PHE A 80 7.92 16.84 -7.09
CA PHE A 80 7.96 15.41 -7.27
C PHE A 80 7.72 14.72 -5.93
N MET A 81 6.85 13.72 -5.95
CA MET A 81 6.82 12.72 -4.90
C MET A 81 7.76 11.59 -5.29
N ILE A 82 8.57 11.15 -4.34
CA ILE A 82 9.44 9.99 -4.47
C ILE A 82 8.94 8.93 -3.50
N ARG A 83 8.83 7.68 -3.95
CA ARG A 83 8.55 6.54 -3.10
C ARG A 83 9.76 5.62 -3.05
N VAL A 84 10.15 5.23 -1.84
CA VAL A 84 11.25 4.29 -1.61
C VAL A 84 10.68 2.88 -1.46
N ARG A 85 11.36 1.89 -2.04
CA ARG A 85 11.05 0.47 -1.89
C ARG A 85 11.76 -0.07 -0.65
N THR A 86 10.99 -0.70 0.23
CA THR A 86 11.43 -1.22 1.54
C THR A 86 10.68 -2.53 1.79
N PRO A 87 11.19 -3.67 1.31
CA PRO A 87 10.52 -4.96 1.42
C PRO A 87 10.19 -5.28 2.87
N GLY A 88 8.93 -5.64 3.17
CA GLY A 88 8.47 -5.86 4.55
C GLY A 88 8.49 -4.62 5.46
N GLY A 89 8.83 -3.44 4.93
CA GLY A 89 8.89 -2.20 5.70
C GLY A 89 10.15 -1.98 6.52
N VAL A 90 11.20 -2.75 6.33
CA VAL A 90 12.41 -2.65 7.17
C VAL A 90 13.32 -1.50 6.72
N ALA A 91 13.83 -0.75 7.69
CA ALA A 91 14.89 0.24 7.51
C ALA A 91 15.84 0.20 8.72
N THR A 92 17.15 0.25 8.47
CA THR A 92 18.13 0.39 9.57
C THR A 92 18.08 1.80 10.17
N PRO A 93 18.64 2.02 11.38
CA PRO A 93 18.75 3.36 11.96
C PRO A 93 19.52 4.33 11.06
N GLU A 94 20.58 3.90 10.38
CA GLU A 94 21.34 4.72 9.43
C GLU A 94 20.51 5.10 8.21
N GLN A 95 19.74 4.14 7.69
CA GLN A 95 18.79 4.38 6.60
C GLN A 95 17.72 5.39 7.03
N TRP A 96 17.19 5.27 8.25
CA TRP A 96 16.25 6.24 8.80
C TRP A 96 16.85 7.64 8.87
N LEU A 97 18.07 7.79 9.40
CA LEU A 97 18.78 9.07 9.46
C LEU A 97 19.00 9.68 8.07
N ALA A 98 19.34 8.85 7.07
CA ALA A 98 19.45 9.30 5.70
C ALA A 98 18.10 9.78 5.14
N MET A 99 17.00 9.04 5.36
CA MET A 99 15.67 9.45 4.91
C MET A 99 15.22 10.74 5.63
N ASP A 100 15.52 10.88 6.92
CA ASP A 100 15.21 12.10 7.67
C ASP A 100 15.94 13.32 7.11
N GLU A 101 17.24 13.20 6.88
CA GLU A 101 18.05 14.28 6.31
C GLU A 101 17.51 14.67 4.92
N LEU A 102 17.29 13.71 4.03
CA LEU A 102 16.77 13.98 2.69
C LEU A 102 15.40 14.67 2.70
N ALA A 103 14.53 14.32 3.65
CA ALA A 103 13.25 14.97 3.81
C ALA A 103 13.41 16.46 4.14
N ARG A 104 14.38 16.81 4.99
CA ARG A 104 14.68 18.18 5.41
C ARG A 104 15.43 18.98 4.34
N THR A 105 16.38 18.35 3.65
CA THR A 105 17.27 19.04 2.69
C THR A 105 16.59 19.26 1.33
N TYR A 106 15.89 18.25 0.81
CA TYR A 106 15.43 18.25 -0.58
C TYR A 106 13.92 18.20 -0.76
N ALA A 107 13.17 17.88 0.29
CA ALA A 107 11.72 17.71 0.27
C ALA A 107 11.03 18.76 1.16
N ASN A 108 9.81 18.48 1.62
CA ASN A 108 9.02 19.39 2.44
C ASN A 108 9.22 19.25 3.97
N GLY A 109 10.32 18.64 4.41
CA GLY A 109 10.61 18.43 5.84
C GLY A 109 9.80 17.32 6.52
N THR A 110 9.07 16.50 5.76
CA THR A 110 8.24 15.41 6.32
C THR A 110 8.48 14.08 5.61
N LEU A 111 8.25 12.98 6.33
CA LEU A 111 8.14 11.64 5.74
C LEU A 111 6.69 11.17 5.81
N LYS A 112 6.24 10.47 4.76
CA LYS A 112 4.95 9.78 4.75
C LYS A 112 5.16 8.27 4.76
N LEU A 113 4.75 7.61 5.84
CA LEU A 113 4.65 6.16 5.92
C LEU A 113 3.41 5.71 5.16
N THR A 114 3.54 4.73 4.27
CA THR A 114 2.45 4.36 3.36
C THR A 114 1.74 3.08 3.78
N THR A 115 0.54 2.88 3.24
CA THR A 115 -0.24 1.64 3.32
C THR A 115 0.43 0.41 2.68
N ARG A 116 1.67 0.59 2.19
CA ARG A 116 2.50 -0.46 1.62
C ARG A 116 3.88 -0.55 2.22
N GLN A 117 4.03 -0.15 3.49
CA GLN A 117 5.28 -0.31 4.24
C GLN A 117 6.45 0.36 3.53
N ALA A 118 6.25 1.59 3.07
CA ALA A 118 7.21 2.35 2.27
C ALA A 118 7.21 3.83 2.65
N PHE A 119 8.34 4.49 2.45
CA PHE A 119 8.50 5.94 2.60
C PHE A 119 7.98 6.69 1.38
N GLN A 120 7.49 7.90 1.60
CA GLN A 120 7.29 8.90 0.57
C GLN A 120 7.82 10.27 0.98
N PHE A 121 8.60 10.86 0.08
CA PHE A 121 8.98 12.26 0.09
C PHE A 121 7.99 13.05 -0.75
N HIS A 122 7.60 14.24 -0.31
CA HIS A 122 6.80 15.18 -1.10
C HIS A 122 7.54 16.53 -1.13
N GLY A 123 7.35 17.34 -2.17
CA GLY A 123 8.02 18.64 -2.28
C GLY A 123 9.39 18.61 -2.93
N VAL A 124 9.82 17.48 -3.52
CA VAL A 124 11.15 17.43 -4.15
C VAL A 124 11.12 18.20 -5.46
N LEU A 125 11.98 19.20 -5.60
CA LEU A 125 12.06 19.98 -6.84
C LEU A 125 12.79 19.19 -7.93
N LYS A 126 12.42 19.43 -9.20
CA LYS A 126 13.02 18.79 -10.40
C LYS A 126 14.55 18.73 -10.32
N TRP A 127 15.16 19.84 -9.92
CA TRP A 127 16.61 20.04 -9.86
C TRP A 127 17.32 19.23 -8.77
N ASN A 128 16.58 18.81 -7.75
CA ASN A 128 17.10 18.02 -6.64
C ASN A 128 16.90 16.52 -6.85
N MET A 129 16.03 16.12 -7.79
CA MET A 129 15.67 14.71 -8.04
C MET A 129 16.87 13.78 -8.15
N LYS A 130 17.84 14.11 -9.01
CA LYS A 130 19.02 13.27 -9.21
C LYS A 130 19.82 13.07 -7.92
N LYS A 131 20.15 14.16 -7.22
CA LYS A 131 20.86 14.13 -5.94
C LYS A 131 20.09 13.34 -4.88
N THR A 132 18.77 13.51 -4.82
CA THR A 132 17.92 12.76 -3.88
C THR A 132 17.93 11.27 -4.20
N LEU A 133 17.84 10.87 -5.47
CA LEU A 133 17.87 9.45 -5.86
C LEU A 133 19.25 8.80 -5.63
N GLN A 134 20.34 9.56 -5.86
CA GLN A 134 21.71 9.14 -5.54
C GLN A 134 21.87 8.91 -4.05
N ALA A 135 21.46 9.86 -3.20
CA ALA A 135 21.57 9.72 -1.76
C ALA A 135 20.70 8.58 -1.18
N ILE A 136 19.52 8.31 -1.77
CA ILE A 136 18.72 7.13 -1.41
C ILE A 136 19.49 5.84 -1.75
N ASN A 137 20.17 5.80 -2.90
CA ASN A 137 20.97 4.66 -3.31
C ASN A 137 22.22 4.45 -2.44
N GLU A 138 22.90 5.53 -2.07
CA GLU A 138 24.04 5.51 -1.13
C GLU A 138 23.63 4.95 0.25
N ALA A 139 22.39 5.17 0.68
CA ALA A 139 21.80 4.56 1.87
C ALA A 139 21.38 3.08 1.68
N LEU A 140 21.75 2.44 0.56
CA LEU A 140 21.40 1.06 0.21
C LEU A 140 19.89 0.83 0.09
N LEU A 141 19.14 1.87 -0.29
CA LEU A 141 17.72 1.83 -0.63
C LEU A 141 17.52 2.11 -2.12
N THR A 142 16.33 1.84 -2.66
CA THR A 142 16.03 2.11 -4.07
C THR A 142 14.62 2.62 -4.26
N THR A 143 14.42 3.41 -5.31
CA THR A 143 13.09 3.86 -5.76
C THR A 143 12.63 3.09 -7.00
N LEU A 144 13.51 2.30 -7.62
CA LEU A 144 13.21 1.48 -8.78
C LEU A 144 12.00 0.57 -8.50
N ALA A 145 11.03 0.60 -9.41
CA ALA A 145 9.79 -0.17 -9.33
C ALA A 145 8.93 0.10 -8.08
N ALA A 146 9.16 1.17 -7.33
CA ALA A 146 8.25 1.58 -6.26
C ALA A 146 6.87 2.03 -6.82
N CYS A 147 6.85 2.45 -8.10
CA CYS A 147 5.69 2.91 -8.85
C CYS A 147 5.61 2.19 -10.23
N GLY A 148 4.99 2.72 -11.29
CA GLY A 148 5.02 2.10 -12.65
C GLY A 148 4.05 0.95 -12.94
N ASP A 149 4.19 0.23 -14.05
CA ASP A 149 3.41 -0.99 -14.35
C ASP A 149 4.27 -2.24 -14.14
N VAL A 150 4.56 -2.51 -12.87
CA VAL A 150 5.56 -3.47 -12.37
C VAL A 150 5.14 -3.94 -10.97
N ASN A 151 5.77 -4.99 -10.44
CA ASN A 151 5.58 -5.38 -9.04
C ASN A 151 5.91 -4.22 -8.09
N ARG A 152 5.07 -4.04 -7.07
CA ARG A 152 5.23 -3.03 -6.01
C ARG A 152 6.01 -3.59 -4.83
N ASN A 153 6.21 -2.75 -3.82
CA ASN A 153 6.72 -3.18 -2.52
C ASN A 153 5.95 -4.41 -2.04
N VAL A 154 6.69 -5.49 -1.74
CA VAL A 154 6.15 -6.73 -1.19
C VAL A 154 5.99 -6.52 0.31
N MET A 155 4.77 -6.75 0.80
CA MET A 155 4.44 -6.53 2.21
C MET A 155 4.51 -7.82 2.99
N CYS A 156 4.85 -7.74 4.27
CA CYS A 156 4.67 -8.81 5.24
C CYS A 156 4.32 -8.23 6.61
N ASN A 157 3.99 -9.09 7.58
CA ASN A 157 3.84 -8.66 8.97
C ASN A 157 5.06 -7.81 9.39
N PRO A 158 4.86 -6.65 10.05
CA PRO A 158 5.92 -5.71 10.35
C PRO A 158 6.75 -6.09 11.57
N ASN A 159 6.57 -7.26 12.19
CA ASN A 159 7.43 -7.70 13.30
C ASN A 159 7.99 -9.14 13.12
N PRO A 160 9.01 -9.32 12.25
CA PRO A 160 9.85 -10.51 12.19
C PRO A 160 10.30 -11.15 13.51
N TYR A 161 10.48 -10.37 14.58
CA TYR A 161 11.03 -10.89 15.84
C TYR A 161 9.94 -11.36 16.82
N GLN A 162 8.68 -11.32 16.39
CA GLN A 162 7.58 -11.91 17.15
C GLN A 162 7.73 -13.43 17.30
N SER A 163 8.31 -14.11 16.31
CA SER A 163 8.62 -15.55 16.32
C SER A 163 9.57 -15.93 15.18
N GLU A 164 10.15 -17.13 15.22
CA GLU A 164 10.99 -17.66 14.13
C GLU A 164 10.24 -17.68 12.77
N VAL A 165 8.94 -17.99 12.78
CA VAL A 165 8.10 -17.99 11.57
C VAL A 165 8.02 -16.60 10.95
N HIS A 166 7.88 -15.56 11.76
CA HIS A 166 7.77 -14.20 11.26
C HIS A 166 9.09 -13.75 10.60
N ALA A 167 10.23 -14.15 11.16
CA ALA A 167 11.55 -13.93 10.55
C ALA A 167 11.68 -14.65 9.21
N GLU A 168 11.28 -15.92 9.14
CA GLU A 168 11.33 -16.68 7.89
C GLU A 168 10.41 -16.08 6.81
N VAL A 169 9.19 -15.67 7.18
CA VAL A 169 8.24 -15.01 6.26
C VAL A 169 8.78 -13.69 5.71
N TYR A 170 9.47 -12.90 6.55
CA TYR A 170 10.14 -11.68 6.09
C TYR A 170 11.26 -11.99 5.08
N GLU A 171 12.07 -13.01 5.31
CA GLU A 171 13.09 -13.43 4.35
C GLU A 171 12.47 -13.86 3.01
N TRP A 172 11.31 -14.53 3.02
CA TRP A 172 10.56 -14.81 1.79
C TRP A 172 10.05 -13.54 1.10
N ALA A 173 9.52 -12.57 1.86
CA ALA A 173 9.07 -11.30 1.30
C ALA A 173 10.21 -10.52 0.64
N LYS A 174 11.39 -10.51 1.27
CA LYS A 174 12.62 -9.89 0.75
C LYS A 174 13.11 -10.60 -0.52
N ARG A 175 13.30 -11.92 -0.48
CA ARG A 175 13.69 -12.72 -1.65
C ARG A 175 12.75 -12.52 -2.84
N LEU A 176 11.45 -12.52 -2.57
CA LEU A 176 10.42 -12.32 -3.60
C LEU A 176 10.47 -10.90 -4.17
N SER A 177 10.67 -9.90 -3.31
CA SER A 177 10.89 -8.53 -3.76
C SER A 177 12.10 -8.47 -4.70
N ASP A 178 13.24 -8.99 -4.26
CA ASP A 178 14.51 -8.89 -4.98
C ASP A 178 14.45 -9.63 -6.32
N TYR A 179 13.83 -10.82 -6.33
CA TYR A 179 13.62 -11.61 -7.54
C TYR A 179 12.77 -10.89 -8.60
N LEU A 180 11.75 -10.14 -8.16
CA LEU A 180 10.83 -9.41 -9.04
C LEU A 180 11.27 -7.97 -9.32
N LEU A 181 12.49 -7.56 -8.94
CA LEU A 181 13.04 -6.28 -9.38
C LEU A 181 13.29 -6.31 -10.90
N PRO A 182 12.97 -5.23 -11.63
CA PRO A 182 13.41 -5.09 -13.01
C PRO A 182 14.93 -5.18 -13.12
N GLN A 183 15.42 -5.79 -14.19
CA GLN A 183 16.85 -5.90 -14.47
C GLN A 183 17.38 -4.76 -15.36
N THR A 184 16.54 -3.74 -15.61
CA THR A 184 16.90 -2.61 -16.45
C THR A 184 18.06 -1.79 -15.91
N ARG A 185 18.93 -1.34 -16.81
CA ARG A 185 20.00 -0.38 -16.51
C ARG A 185 19.55 1.08 -16.53
N ALA A 186 18.35 1.39 -17.03
CA ALA A 186 17.88 2.78 -17.19
C ALA A 186 17.96 3.58 -15.89
N TYR A 187 17.63 2.97 -14.74
CA TYR A 187 17.72 3.64 -13.45
C TYR A 187 19.15 4.08 -13.10
N TYR A 188 20.11 3.19 -13.28
CA TYR A 188 21.52 3.42 -12.97
C TYR A 188 22.15 4.44 -13.93
N GLU A 189 21.80 4.36 -15.22
CA GLU A 189 22.31 5.27 -16.26
C GLU A 189 21.76 6.70 -16.12
N ILE A 190 20.48 6.86 -15.74
CA ILE A 190 19.86 8.19 -15.62
C ILE A 190 20.24 8.86 -14.30
N TRP A 191 20.18 8.10 -13.19
CA TRP A 191 20.24 8.68 -11.85
C TRP A 191 21.59 8.53 -11.18
N LEU A 192 22.34 7.45 -11.46
CA LEU A 192 23.55 7.09 -10.72
C LEU A 192 24.84 7.30 -11.52
N ASP A 193 24.74 7.92 -12.70
CA ASP A 193 25.89 8.23 -13.58
C ASP A 193 26.69 6.98 -14.01
N GLU A 194 26.08 5.79 -13.97
CA GLU A 194 26.74 4.58 -14.46
C GLU A 194 26.87 4.60 -15.99
N GLU A 195 28.10 4.50 -16.48
CA GLU A 195 28.38 4.31 -17.89
C GLU A 195 28.14 2.86 -18.32
N LYS A 196 27.85 2.67 -19.61
CA LYS A 196 27.83 1.33 -20.21
C LYS A 196 29.25 0.81 -20.34
N VAL A 197 29.61 -0.20 -19.55
CA VAL A 197 30.91 -0.87 -19.64
C VAL A 197 30.95 -1.89 -20.77
N ALA A 198 32.15 -2.18 -21.28
CA ALA A 198 32.36 -3.25 -22.27
C ALA A 198 31.86 -4.60 -21.71
N GLY A 199 30.95 -5.26 -22.44
CA GLY A 199 30.25 -6.48 -21.99
C GLY A 199 28.79 -6.25 -21.57
N THR A 200 28.32 -5.00 -21.50
CA THR A 200 26.87 -4.72 -21.42
C THR A 200 26.21 -5.31 -22.68
N PRO A 201 25.16 -6.16 -22.57
CA PRO A 201 24.49 -6.71 -23.74
C PRO A 201 24.07 -5.61 -24.71
N GLU A 202 24.32 -5.80 -26.01
CA GLU A 202 23.91 -4.84 -27.06
C GLU A 202 22.38 -4.66 -27.08
N VAL A 203 21.64 -5.69 -26.66
CA VAL A 203 20.18 -5.67 -26.50
C VAL A 203 19.85 -5.90 -25.02
N GLU A 204 19.28 -4.88 -24.39
CA GLU A 204 18.74 -5.00 -23.04
C GLU A 204 17.55 -5.97 -23.02
N GLN A 205 17.45 -6.76 -21.95
CA GLN A 205 16.41 -7.74 -21.77
C GLN A 205 15.79 -7.61 -20.38
N GLU A 206 14.48 -7.76 -20.32
CA GLU A 206 13.72 -7.87 -19.07
C GLU A 206 13.11 -9.27 -19.01
N PRO A 207 13.72 -10.24 -18.30
CA PRO A 207 13.38 -11.65 -18.43
C PRO A 207 11.95 -11.96 -17.98
N ILE A 208 11.48 -11.30 -16.93
CA ILE A 208 10.12 -11.47 -16.39
C ILE A 208 9.16 -10.51 -17.06
N TYR A 209 9.53 -9.24 -17.20
CA TYR A 209 8.62 -8.17 -17.57
C TYR A 209 8.49 -7.98 -19.10
N GLY A 210 9.52 -8.33 -19.85
CA GLY A 210 9.62 -8.02 -21.28
C GLY A 210 9.65 -6.51 -21.57
N PRO A 211 9.71 -6.12 -22.84
CA PRO A 211 9.85 -4.71 -23.25
C PRO A 211 8.65 -3.83 -22.86
N LEU A 212 7.47 -4.45 -22.64
CA LEU A 212 6.25 -3.73 -22.30
C LEU A 212 5.88 -3.81 -20.81
N TYR A 213 6.71 -4.44 -19.97
CA TYR A 213 6.39 -4.64 -18.56
C TYR A 213 4.98 -5.22 -18.35
N LEU A 214 4.36 -4.98 -17.20
CA LEU A 214 2.98 -5.43 -16.94
C LEU A 214 1.95 -4.48 -17.57
N PRO A 215 0.69 -4.92 -17.78
CA PRO A 215 -0.40 -4.04 -18.18
C PRO A 215 -0.72 -2.97 -17.13
N ARG A 216 -0.48 -3.30 -15.84
CA ARG A 216 -0.72 -2.41 -14.71
C ARG A 216 0.14 -2.81 -13.51
N LYS A 217 0.13 -1.98 -12.46
CA LYS A 217 0.71 -2.30 -11.15
C LYS A 217 0.30 -3.70 -10.66
N PHE A 218 1.25 -4.42 -10.09
CA PHE A 218 1.03 -5.71 -9.43
C PHE A 218 1.45 -5.60 -7.96
N LYS A 219 0.68 -6.18 -7.05
CA LYS A 219 0.86 -6.04 -5.61
C LYS A 219 0.88 -7.41 -4.95
N ILE A 220 1.84 -7.59 -4.05
CA ILE A 220 2.01 -8.81 -3.27
C ILE A 220 1.96 -8.47 -1.78
N GLY A 221 1.37 -9.34 -0.98
CA GLY A 221 1.41 -9.27 0.48
C GLY A 221 1.40 -10.66 1.10
N ILE A 222 2.15 -10.83 2.19
CA ILE A 222 2.29 -12.08 2.91
C ILE A 222 1.74 -11.89 4.33
N ALA A 223 0.65 -12.56 4.66
CA ALA A 223 0.05 -12.52 5.99
C ALA A 223 0.55 -13.67 6.86
N VAL A 224 0.66 -13.42 8.16
CA VAL A 224 0.95 -14.44 9.17
C VAL A 224 -0.25 -14.50 10.13
N PRO A 225 -1.12 -15.52 9.99
CA PRO A 225 -2.23 -15.73 10.92
C PRO A 225 -1.79 -15.74 12.40
N PRO A 226 -2.61 -15.22 13.32
CA PRO A 226 -3.98 -14.71 13.10
C PRO A 226 -4.05 -13.24 12.63
N SER A 227 -2.94 -12.59 12.29
CA SER A 227 -2.94 -11.19 11.83
C SER A 227 -3.10 -11.09 10.30
N ASN A 228 -3.99 -10.20 9.86
CA ASN A 228 -4.12 -9.77 8.46
C ASN A 228 -3.79 -8.28 8.28
N ASP A 229 -2.83 -7.75 9.04
CA ASP A 229 -2.31 -6.38 8.96
C ASP A 229 -1.95 -5.91 7.54
N VAL A 230 -1.48 -6.81 6.68
CA VAL A 230 -1.17 -6.53 5.27
C VAL A 230 -2.41 -6.42 4.36
N ASP A 231 -3.61 -6.69 4.85
CA ASP A 231 -4.84 -6.84 4.08
C ASP A 231 -4.61 -7.73 2.83
N VAL A 232 -4.32 -9.00 3.07
CA VAL A 232 -3.87 -9.98 2.06
C VAL A 232 -4.87 -10.13 0.91
N PHE A 233 -6.16 -10.02 1.20
CA PHE A 233 -7.23 -10.10 0.18
C PHE A 233 -7.28 -8.87 -0.75
N SER A 234 -6.53 -7.79 -0.45
CA SER A 234 -6.45 -6.62 -1.32
C SER A 234 -5.33 -6.68 -2.38
N GLN A 235 -4.55 -7.76 -2.40
CA GLN A 235 -3.35 -7.94 -3.22
C GLN A 235 -3.65 -8.70 -4.52
N ASP A 236 -2.88 -8.43 -5.59
CA ASP A 236 -2.99 -9.24 -6.81
C ASP A 236 -2.56 -10.69 -6.54
N LEU A 237 -1.53 -10.87 -5.69
CA LEU A 237 -1.09 -12.14 -5.11
C LEU A 237 -1.00 -12.00 -3.59
N GLY A 238 -1.81 -12.76 -2.87
CA GLY A 238 -1.76 -12.93 -1.43
C GLY A 238 -1.12 -14.27 -1.08
N LEU A 239 -0.26 -14.27 -0.07
CA LEU A 239 0.32 -15.48 0.50
C LEU A 239 -0.04 -15.52 1.98
N ILE A 240 -0.68 -16.59 2.43
CA ILE A 240 -1.11 -16.74 3.83
C ILE A 240 -0.28 -17.87 4.43
N ALA A 241 0.60 -17.52 5.37
CA ALA A 241 1.49 -18.48 6.01
C ALA A 241 0.70 -19.56 6.74
N ILE A 242 1.08 -20.83 6.53
CA ILE A 242 0.55 -21.96 7.28
C ILE A 242 1.59 -22.42 8.29
N VAL A 243 1.19 -22.35 9.56
CA VAL A 243 2.06 -22.68 10.69
C VAL A 243 1.54 -23.96 11.34
N GLU A 244 2.37 -25.00 11.36
CA GLU A 244 2.08 -26.26 12.04
C GLU A 244 3.20 -26.53 13.05
N HIS A 245 2.85 -26.83 14.29
CA HIS A 245 3.82 -27.09 15.37
C HIS A 245 4.88 -25.97 15.53
N GLY A 246 4.47 -24.72 15.33
CA GLY A 246 5.34 -23.55 15.44
C GLY A 246 6.31 -23.34 14.26
N LYS A 247 6.16 -24.08 13.16
CA LYS A 247 7.01 -23.98 11.97
C LYS A 247 6.22 -23.59 10.73
N LEU A 248 6.84 -22.81 9.86
CA LEU A 248 6.28 -22.52 8.54
C LEU A 248 6.30 -23.79 7.69
N THR A 249 5.13 -24.23 7.23
CA THR A 249 5.02 -25.41 6.35
C THR A 249 4.77 -25.03 4.89
N GLY A 250 4.33 -23.80 4.64
CA GLY A 250 4.07 -23.26 3.31
C GLY A 250 3.07 -22.13 3.36
N PHE A 251 2.42 -21.88 2.23
CA PHE A 251 1.50 -20.77 2.05
C PHE A 251 0.25 -21.20 1.31
N ASN A 252 -0.91 -20.79 1.81
CA ASN A 252 -2.08 -20.70 0.95
C ASN A 252 -1.88 -19.53 -0.03
N VAL A 253 -2.17 -19.79 -1.30
CA VAL A 253 -2.04 -18.84 -2.40
C VAL A 253 -3.41 -18.25 -2.69
N ALA A 254 -3.53 -16.92 -2.62
CA ALA A 254 -4.72 -16.17 -3.00
C ALA A 254 -4.43 -15.24 -4.18
N ILE A 255 -5.34 -15.12 -5.14
CA ILE A 255 -5.14 -14.27 -6.33
C ILE A 255 -6.34 -13.36 -6.64
N GLY A 256 -6.06 -12.19 -7.22
CA GLY A 256 -7.10 -11.34 -7.83
C GLY A 256 -7.69 -10.24 -6.95
N GLY A 257 -7.02 -9.86 -5.86
CA GLY A 257 -7.44 -8.72 -5.05
C GLY A 257 -7.14 -7.36 -5.69
N GLY A 258 -7.98 -6.37 -5.37
CA GLY A 258 -7.67 -4.98 -5.70
C GLY A 258 -8.80 -3.98 -5.53
N MET A 259 -8.50 -2.84 -4.91
CA MET A 259 -9.50 -1.89 -4.41
C MET A 259 -9.95 -0.80 -5.40
N GLY A 260 -9.24 -0.60 -6.52
CA GLY A 260 -9.51 0.54 -7.39
C GLY A 260 -10.79 0.39 -8.21
N MET A 261 -11.61 1.43 -8.24
CA MET A 261 -12.82 1.57 -9.07
C MET A 261 -12.96 3.00 -9.61
N THR A 262 -14.00 3.26 -10.39
CA THR A 262 -14.35 4.58 -10.93
C THR A 262 -15.81 4.91 -10.58
N HIS A 263 -16.06 6.10 -10.04
CA HIS A 263 -17.42 6.56 -9.74
C HIS A 263 -18.29 6.57 -10.99
N GLY A 264 -19.52 6.05 -10.88
CA GLY A 264 -20.48 5.98 -11.98
C GLY A 264 -20.21 4.89 -13.03
N ASP A 265 -19.07 4.18 -12.94
CA ASP A 265 -18.69 3.13 -13.88
C ASP A 265 -18.80 1.75 -13.21
N ARG A 266 -19.98 1.13 -13.36
CA ARG A 266 -20.30 -0.18 -12.79
C ARG A 266 -19.46 -1.33 -13.36
N THR A 267 -18.73 -1.11 -14.46
CA THR A 267 -17.78 -2.10 -14.99
C THR A 267 -16.48 -2.16 -14.18
N THR A 268 -16.33 -1.28 -13.19
CA THR A 268 -15.19 -1.26 -12.27
C THR A 268 -15.66 -1.42 -10.84
N TYR A 269 -14.98 -2.26 -10.07
CA TYR A 269 -15.39 -2.64 -8.71
C TYR A 269 -14.18 -3.10 -7.91
N PRO A 270 -14.11 -2.89 -6.59
CA PRO A 270 -13.12 -3.55 -5.74
C PRO A 270 -13.34 -5.07 -5.74
N GLN A 271 -12.29 -5.86 -5.56
CA GLN A 271 -12.34 -7.33 -5.55
C GLN A 271 -11.45 -7.87 -4.44
N LEU A 272 -11.88 -8.97 -3.79
CA LEU A 272 -11.09 -9.74 -2.83
C LEU A 272 -10.30 -10.82 -3.57
N ALA A 273 -9.09 -11.12 -3.10
CA ALA A 273 -8.31 -12.23 -3.62
C ALA A 273 -8.95 -13.57 -3.19
N LYS A 274 -8.99 -14.54 -4.11
CA LYS A 274 -9.58 -15.87 -3.90
C LYS A 274 -8.47 -16.88 -3.65
N VAL A 275 -8.60 -17.68 -2.58
CA VAL A 275 -7.65 -18.75 -2.27
C VAL A 275 -7.79 -19.88 -3.30
N ILE A 276 -6.69 -20.26 -3.93
CA ILE A 276 -6.66 -21.23 -5.05
C ILE A 276 -5.95 -22.54 -4.72
N GLY A 277 -5.20 -22.60 -3.60
CA GLY A 277 -4.50 -23.80 -3.18
C GLY A 277 -3.33 -23.47 -2.25
N PHE A 278 -2.46 -24.45 -2.04
CA PHE A 278 -1.30 -24.37 -1.16
C PHE A 278 -0.01 -24.67 -1.93
N CYS A 279 1.08 -23.99 -1.56
CA CYS A 279 2.44 -24.31 -1.99
C CYS A 279 3.43 -24.31 -0.83
N LYS A 280 4.52 -25.07 -0.97
CA LYS A 280 5.63 -25.11 -0.02
C LYS A 280 6.46 -23.83 -0.09
N PRO A 281 7.23 -23.48 0.97
CA PRO A 281 8.00 -22.24 1.00
C PRO A 281 8.96 -22.09 -0.19
N GLU A 282 9.67 -23.15 -0.56
CA GLU A 282 10.60 -23.19 -1.69
C GLU A 282 9.95 -22.98 -3.07
N GLN A 283 8.63 -23.12 -3.17
CA GLN A 283 7.87 -22.94 -4.42
C GLN A 283 7.36 -21.51 -4.61
N VAL A 284 7.43 -20.65 -3.59
CA VAL A 284 6.81 -19.31 -3.59
C VAL A 284 7.30 -18.43 -4.74
N ILE A 285 8.61 -18.45 -5.03
CA ILE A 285 9.20 -17.63 -6.10
C ILE A 285 8.65 -18.05 -7.46
N ASP A 286 8.59 -19.35 -7.73
CA ASP A 286 8.08 -19.90 -8.99
C ASP A 286 6.59 -19.57 -9.15
N VAL A 287 5.78 -19.80 -8.10
CA VAL A 287 4.37 -19.40 -8.08
C VAL A 287 4.20 -17.92 -8.41
N ALA A 288 4.97 -17.04 -7.76
CA ALA A 288 4.84 -15.61 -7.97
C ALA A 288 5.25 -15.19 -9.38
N GLU A 289 6.35 -15.72 -9.91
CA GLU A 289 6.78 -15.44 -11.29
C GLU A 289 5.72 -15.90 -12.29
N LYS A 290 5.17 -17.11 -12.13
CA LYS A 290 4.17 -17.63 -13.07
C LYS A 290 2.86 -16.85 -12.98
N VAL A 291 2.41 -16.43 -11.79
CA VAL A 291 1.25 -15.55 -11.65
C VAL A 291 1.50 -14.18 -12.31
N VAL A 292 2.69 -13.59 -12.09
CA VAL A 292 3.07 -12.30 -12.71
C VAL A 292 3.08 -12.42 -14.24
N THR A 293 3.63 -13.50 -14.78
CA THR A 293 3.69 -13.71 -16.24
C THR A 293 2.33 -14.03 -16.85
N ILE A 294 1.42 -14.70 -16.13
CA ILE A 294 0.01 -14.85 -16.55
C ILE A 294 -0.63 -13.47 -16.71
N GLN A 295 -0.46 -12.59 -15.70
CA GLN A 295 -0.98 -11.23 -15.79
C GLN A 295 -0.30 -10.42 -16.90
N ARG A 296 1.00 -10.63 -17.15
CA ARG A 296 1.75 -10.00 -18.24
C ARG A 296 1.16 -10.37 -19.61
N ASP A 297 0.85 -11.64 -19.80
CA ASP A 297 0.48 -12.22 -21.09
C ASP A 297 -1.00 -12.03 -21.41
N TYR A 298 -1.88 -12.14 -20.40
CA TYR A 298 -3.33 -12.13 -20.60
C TYR A 298 -4.05 -10.90 -20.03
N GLY A 299 -3.36 -10.01 -19.31
CA GLY A 299 -3.99 -8.81 -18.79
C GLY A 299 -4.36 -7.79 -19.88
N ASN A 300 -5.44 -7.03 -19.66
CA ASN A 300 -5.93 -6.05 -20.63
C ASN A 300 -4.92 -4.90 -20.82
N ARG A 301 -4.41 -4.72 -22.04
CA ARG A 301 -3.50 -3.61 -22.40
C ARG A 301 -4.19 -2.47 -23.16
N SER A 302 -5.43 -2.68 -23.61
CA SER A 302 -6.24 -1.72 -24.36
C SER A 302 -6.95 -0.74 -23.41
N VAL A 303 -7.61 -1.26 -22.37
CA VAL A 303 -8.39 -0.48 -21.40
C VAL A 303 -7.75 -0.54 -20.02
N ARG A 304 -6.98 0.51 -19.66
CA ARG A 304 -6.23 0.55 -18.39
C ARG A 304 -7.09 0.42 -17.13
N LYS A 305 -8.37 0.79 -17.18
CA LYS A 305 -9.33 0.59 -16.07
C LYS A 305 -9.55 -0.90 -15.77
N HIS A 306 -9.47 -1.75 -16.79
CA HIS A 306 -9.64 -3.22 -16.70
C HIS A 306 -8.31 -3.98 -16.72
N ALA A 307 -7.18 -3.30 -16.56
CA ALA A 307 -5.84 -3.88 -16.71
C ALA A 307 -5.27 -4.55 -15.45
N ARG A 308 -5.99 -4.55 -14.33
CA ARG A 308 -5.57 -5.22 -13.08
C ARG A 308 -5.94 -6.69 -13.11
N PHE A 309 -5.17 -7.52 -12.38
CA PHE A 309 -5.29 -8.97 -12.43
C PHE A 309 -6.69 -9.48 -12.04
N LYS A 310 -7.38 -8.79 -11.13
CA LYS A 310 -8.78 -9.06 -10.78
C LYS A 310 -9.70 -9.21 -12.00
N TYR A 311 -9.61 -8.30 -12.98
CA TYR A 311 -10.46 -8.34 -14.17
C TYR A 311 -9.99 -9.41 -15.18
N THR A 312 -8.70 -9.73 -15.18
CA THR A 312 -8.17 -10.87 -15.95
C THR A 312 -8.76 -12.17 -15.43
N ILE A 313 -8.80 -12.36 -14.11
CA ILE A 313 -9.39 -13.53 -13.46
C ILE A 313 -10.89 -13.58 -13.70
N ASP A 314 -11.62 -12.49 -13.47
CA ASP A 314 -13.07 -12.47 -13.67
C ASP A 314 -13.46 -12.75 -15.13
N ARG A 315 -12.65 -12.32 -16.10
CA ARG A 315 -12.88 -12.59 -17.54
C ARG A 315 -12.57 -14.03 -17.92
N LEU A 316 -11.45 -14.57 -17.46
CA LEU A 316 -10.97 -15.90 -17.87
C LEU A 316 -11.57 -17.03 -17.04
N GLY A 317 -12.06 -16.73 -15.83
CA GLY A 317 -12.47 -17.70 -14.82
C GLY A 317 -11.33 -18.09 -13.89
N LEU A 318 -11.63 -18.24 -12.60
CA LEU A 318 -10.64 -18.59 -11.57
C LEU A 318 -9.97 -19.94 -11.86
N ASP A 319 -10.77 -20.95 -12.23
CA ASP A 319 -10.27 -22.31 -12.51
C ASP A 319 -9.36 -22.35 -13.74
N ALA A 320 -9.68 -21.59 -14.79
CA ALA A 320 -8.86 -21.51 -15.99
C ALA A 320 -7.51 -20.83 -15.70
N VAL A 321 -7.50 -19.79 -14.87
CA VAL A 321 -6.27 -19.13 -14.43
C VAL A 321 -5.44 -20.04 -13.53
N LYS A 322 -6.07 -20.78 -12.61
CA LYS A 322 -5.39 -21.79 -11.79
C LYS A 322 -4.77 -22.89 -12.66
N ALA A 323 -5.52 -23.43 -13.63
CA ALA A 323 -5.02 -24.45 -14.54
C ALA A 323 -3.83 -23.95 -15.38
N GLU A 324 -3.86 -22.70 -15.86
CA GLU A 324 -2.72 -22.10 -16.56
C GLU A 324 -1.50 -21.90 -15.64
N LEU A 325 -1.72 -21.53 -14.38
CA LEU A 325 -0.66 -21.46 -13.38
C LEU A 325 0.01 -22.83 -13.20
N GLU A 326 -0.77 -23.87 -12.92
CA GLU A 326 -0.27 -25.23 -12.73
C GLU A 326 0.42 -25.77 -14.00
N ARG A 327 -0.09 -25.42 -15.19
CA ARG A 327 0.56 -25.75 -16.46
C ARG A 327 1.94 -25.09 -16.60
N ARG A 328 2.10 -23.82 -16.18
CA ARG A 328 3.39 -23.10 -16.23
C ARG A 328 4.37 -23.60 -15.17
N LEU A 329 3.86 -24.02 -14.01
CA LEU A 329 4.63 -24.61 -12.92
C LEU A 329 5.12 -26.02 -13.25
N GLY A 330 4.33 -26.79 -14.01
CA GLY A 330 4.60 -28.20 -14.26
C GLY A 330 4.22 -29.12 -13.08
N TRP A 331 3.53 -28.57 -12.09
CA TRP A 331 3.02 -29.24 -10.89
C TRP A 331 1.73 -28.53 -10.41
N ASN A 332 0.92 -29.23 -9.62
CA ASN A 332 -0.37 -28.72 -9.15
C ASN A 332 -0.27 -28.17 -7.73
N LEU A 333 -1.01 -27.10 -7.43
CA LEU A 333 -1.13 -26.62 -6.06
C LEU A 333 -1.82 -27.69 -5.20
N GLU A 334 -1.37 -27.85 -3.97
CA GLU A 334 -2.07 -28.69 -3.00
C GLU A 334 -3.39 -28.04 -2.59
N GLU A 335 -4.25 -28.80 -1.89
CA GLU A 335 -5.47 -28.24 -1.29
C GLU A 335 -5.11 -27.15 -0.27
N ALA A 336 -5.90 -26.07 -0.26
CA ALA A 336 -5.71 -25.00 0.70
C ALA A 336 -5.88 -25.53 2.13
N ARG A 337 -4.99 -25.12 3.03
CA ARG A 337 -5.00 -25.55 4.43
C ARG A 337 -5.84 -24.61 5.30
N PRO A 338 -6.38 -25.07 6.44
CA PRO A 338 -7.13 -24.20 7.35
C PRO A 338 -6.30 -23.02 7.87
N TYR A 339 -6.92 -21.85 7.98
CA TYR A 339 -6.35 -20.66 8.61
C TYR A 339 -7.48 -19.81 9.19
N TYR A 340 -7.13 -18.86 10.06
CA TYR A 340 -8.07 -17.92 10.66
C TYR A 340 -7.39 -16.57 10.88
N PHE A 341 -8.11 -15.47 10.64
CA PHE A 341 -7.67 -14.12 10.94
C PHE A 341 -8.56 -13.50 12.01
N GLU A 342 -7.94 -12.85 12.98
CA GLU A 342 -8.65 -12.16 14.07
C GLU A 342 -8.84 -10.66 13.77
N HIS A 343 -7.85 -10.02 13.13
CA HIS A 343 -7.84 -8.57 12.94
C HIS A 343 -6.92 -8.16 11.78
N ASN A 344 -7.02 -6.89 11.36
CA ASN A 344 -6.10 -6.24 10.42
C ASN A 344 -5.36 -5.01 11.02
N GLY A 345 -5.50 -4.76 12.32
CA GLY A 345 -4.82 -3.67 13.04
C GLY A 345 -3.40 -3.98 13.48
N ASP A 346 -2.68 -2.95 13.95
CA ASP A 346 -1.35 -3.07 14.54
C ASP A 346 -1.41 -3.35 16.06
N ARG A 347 -0.30 -3.86 16.62
CA ARG A 347 -0.15 -4.08 18.07
C ARG A 347 0.67 -2.95 18.70
N TYR A 348 -0.01 -1.98 19.30
CA TYR A 348 0.58 -0.75 19.84
C TYR A 348 1.36 -0.93 21.15
N GLY A 349 2.41 -0.13 21.32
CA GLY A 349 3.22 -0.08 22.54
C GLY A 349 4.28 -1.17 22.60
N TRP A 350 4.82 -1.39 23.80
CA TRP A 350 5.86 -2.38 24.05
C TRP A 350 5.32 -3.81 24.02
N VAL A 351 5.94 -4.65 23.22
CA VAL A 351 5.78 -6.11 23.24
C VAL A 351 7.15 -6.78 23.34
N GLU A 352 7.22 -7.88 24.07
CA GLU A 352 8.40 -8.72 24.13
C GLU A 352 8.42 -9.65 22.90
N GLY A 353 9.56 -9.71 22.23
CA GLY A 353 9.82 -10.63 21.12
C GLY A 353 10.65 -11.82 21.55
N VAL A 354 11.18 -12.55 20.57
CA VAL A 354 12.13 -13.64 20.83
C VAL A 354 13.46 -13.12 21.36
N ASN A 355 14.21 -13.98 22.04
CA ASN A 355 15.59 -13.72 22.47
C ASN A 355 15.77 -12.49 23.39
N GLY A 356 14.77 -12.12 24.19
CA GLY A 356 14.87 -11.03 25.18
C GLY A 356 14.92 -9.64 24.55
N THR A 357 14.38 -9.50 23.33
CA THR A 357 14.28 -8.23 22.61
C THR A 357 12.88 -7.65 22.73
N TRP A 358 12.76 -6.33 22.56
CA TRP A 358 11.52 -5.59 22.71
C TRP A 358 11.18 -4.81 21.44
N HIS A 359 9.89 -4.61 21.20
CA HIS A 359 9.39 -3.86 20.06
C HIS A 359 8.38 -2.83 20.55
N PHE A 360 8.55 -1.57 20.15
CA PHE A 360 7.59 -0.51 20.45
C PHE A 360 6.90 -0.05 19.17
N THR A 361 5.61 -0.33 19.05
CA THR A 361 4.81 0.16 17.92
C THR A 361 4.22 1.53 18.27
N LEU A 362 4.64 2.55 17.51
CA LEU A 362 4.15 3.92 17.59
C LEU A 362 2.86 4.08 16.79
N PHE A 363 1.90 4.81 17.35
CA PHE A 363 0.79 5.34 16.56
C PHE A 363 1.24 6.60 15.83
N VAL A 364 1.11 6.62 14.50
CA VAL A 364 1.44 7.77 13.64
C VAL A 364 0.19 8.17 12.87
N GLU A 365 -0.52 9.18 13.37
CA GLU A 365 -1.78 9.63 12.76
C GLU A 365 -1.57 10.05 11.30
N GLY A 366 -2.33 9.42 10.39
CA GLY A 366 -2.21 9.64 8.95
C GLY A 366 -0.84 9.29 8.39
N GLY A 367 0.00 8.54 9.11
CA GLY A 367 1.36 8.16 8.73
C GLY A 367 2.30 9.31 8.43
N ARG A 368 2.01 10.52 8.91
CA ARG A 368 2.80 11.71 8.63
C ARG A 368 3.80 11.94 9.75
N VAL A 369 5.06 11.69 9.46
CA VAL A 369 6.18 11.98 10.36
C VAL A 369 6.64 13.41 10.08
N LYS A 370 6.40 14.30 11.05
CA LYS A 370 6.76 15.71 11.00
C LYS A 370 6.95 16.24 12.42
N ASP A 371 7.68 17.33 12.57
CA ASP A 371 7.71 18.07 13.81
C ASP A 371 6.55 19.09 13.85
N THR A 372 5.90 19.21 15.01
CA THR A 372 5.03 20.35 15.37
C THR A 372 5.48 20.90 16.71
N ASP A 373 5.03 22.11 17.08
CA ASP A 373 5.43 22.79 18.32
C ASP A 373 5.30 21.88 19.57
N ASP A 374 4.22 21.11 19.65
CA ASP A 374 3.96 20.22 20.78
C ASP A 374 4.34 18.74 20.57
N TYR A 375 4.70 18.35 19.34
CA TYR A 375 4.95 16.96 18.98
C TYR A 375 6.13 16.84 17.99
N PRO A 376 7.38 16.85 18.50
CA PRO A 376 8.60 16.76 17.69
C PRO A 376 8.88 15.32 17.24
N LEU A 377 7.92 14.68 16.57
CA LEU A 377 7.97 13.27 16.18
C LEU A 377 9.17 12.95 15.27
N MET A 378 9.43 13.78 14.27
CA MET A 378 10.52 13.58 13.32
C MET A 378 11.87 13.67 14.03
N THR A 379 12.05 14.70 14.87
CA THR A 379 13.24 14.87 15.71
C THR A 379 13.41 13.73 16.71
N GLY A 380 12.34 13.29 17.38
CA GLY A 380 12.42 12.20 18.35
C GLY A 380 12.84 10.87 17.73
N LEU A 381 12.31 10.54 16.56
CA LEU A 381 12.74 9.35 15.82
C LEU A 381 14.18 9.45 15.32
N ARG A 382 14.66 10.65 14.94
CA ARG A 382 16.07 10.90 14.63
C ARG A 382 16.97 10.64 15.84
N GLU A 383 16.62 11.11 17.03
CA GLU A 383 17.44 10.86 18.24
C GLU A 383 17.43 9.39 18.64
N ILE A 384 16.28 8.71 18.53
CA ILE A 384 16.20 7.25 18.73
C ILE A 384 17.11 6.53 17.73
N ALA A 385 17.08 6.91 16.45
CA ALA A 385 17.90 6.29 15.42
C ALA A 385 19.42 6.41 15.68
N LYS A 386 19.88 7.42 16.44
CA LYS A 386 21.31 7.57 16.78
C LYS A 386 21.80 6.54 17.80
N VAL A 387 20.91 5.99 18.64
CA VAL A 387 21.26 5.08 19.74
C VAL A 387 20.69 3.67 19.56
N HIS A 388 19.68 3.53 18.70
CA HIS A 388 19.02 2.27 18.39
C HIS A 388 19.95 1.34 17.62
N THR A 389 20.01 0.08 18.03
CA THR A 389 20.86 -0.96 17.41
C THR A 389 20.04 -2.01 16.65
N GLY A 390 18.72 -1.89 16.68
CA GLY A 390 17.78 -2.77 15.99
C GLY A 390 17.42 -2.24 14.60
N ASP A 391 16.13 -2.28 14.28
CA ASP A 391 15.59 -1.74 13.03
C ASP A 391 14.28 -0.96 13.24
N PHE A 392 13.90 -0.17 12.25
CA PHE A 392 12.59 0.45 12.14
C PHE A 392 11.73 -0.33 11.15
N ARG A 393 10.43 -0.48 11.46
CA ARG A 393 9.50 -1.24 10.62
C ARG A 393 8.23 -0.47 10.31
N LEU A 394 8.05 -0.13 9.05
CA LEU A 394 6.87 0.56 8.56
C LEU A 394 5.71 -0.44 8.47
N THR A 395 4.59 -0.14 9.12
CA THR A 395 3.41 -1.02 9.10
C THR A 395 2.53 -0.76 7.87
N ALA A 396 1.69 -1.73 7.52
CA ALA A 396 0.69 -1.56 6.48
C ALA A 396 -0.44 -0.59 6.89
N ASN A 397 -0.53 -0.23 8.18
CA ASN A 397 -1.46 0.75 8.73
C ASN A 397 -0.83 2.14 8.91
N GLN A 398 0.33 2.37 8.28
CA GLN A 398 1.05 3.65 8.27
C GLN A 398 1.69 4.06 9.60
N ASN A 399 1.88 3.10 10.49
CA ASN A 399 2.58 3.27 11.75
C ASN A 399 4.05 2.84 11.63
N LEU A 400 4.77 2.93 12.75
CA LEU A 400 6.18 2.58 12.82
C LEU A 400 6.46 1.72 14.05
N VAL A 401 7.26 0.67 13.89
CA VAL A 401 7.78 -0.13 15.00
C VAL A 401 9.26 0.22 15.20
N ILE A 402 9.66 0.56 16.43
CA ILE A 402 11.05 0.51 16.88
C ILE A 402 11.28 -0.93 17.33
N ALA A 403 11.89 -1.74 16.47
CA ALA A 403 11.98 -3.18 16.68
C ALA A 403 13.41 -3.62 17.04
N ASN A 404 13.50 -4.75 17.72
CA ASN A 404 14.75 -5.39 18.13
C ASN A 404 15.53 -4.55 19.14
N VAL A 405 14.85 -3.94 20.09
CA VAL A 405 15.49 -3.19 21.17
C VAL A 405 15.98 -4.20 22.20
N PRO A 406 17.30 -4.35 22.43
CA PRO A 406 17.81 -5.21 23.48
C PRO A 406 17.29 -4.77 24.85
N SER A 407 17.11 -5.71 25.78
CA SER A 407 16.59 -5.39 27.12
C SER A 407 17.40 -4.30 27.83
N GLU A 408 18.72 -4.30 27.66
CA GLU A 408 19.65 -3.30 28.21
C GLU A 408 19.50 -1.89 27.60
N LYS A 409 18.89 -1.77 26.41
CA LYS A 409 18.64 -0.50 25.72
C LYS A 409 17.23 0.02 25.89
N LYS A 410 16.31 -0.82 26.40
CA LYS A 410 14.89 -0.48 26.52
C LYS A 410 14.65 0.78 27.34
N GLU A 411 15.33 0.95 28.48
CA GLU A 411 15.18 2.13 29.33
C GLU A 411 15.63 3.42 28.64
N GLU A 412 16.72 3.36 27.87
CA GLU A 412 17.25 4.50 27.08
C GLU A 412 16.25 4.91 25.98
N ILE A 413 15.71 3.93 25.24
CA ILE A 413 14.70 4.19 24.20
C ILE A 413 13.40 4.72 24.82
N ASP A 414 12.95 4.15 25.94
CA ASP A 414 11.74 4.59 26.64
C ASP A 414 11.87 6.03 27.18
N ALA A 415 13.07 6.41 27.65
CA ALA A 415 13.37 7.80 28.03
C ALA A 415 13.26 8.76 26.84
N LEU A 416 13.77 8.39 25.66
CA LEU A 416 13.63 9.18 24.44
C LEU A 416 12.17 9.27 23.96
N ILE A 417 11.43 8.15 24.01
CA ILE A 417 9.99 8.12 23.71
C ILE A 417 9.26 9.15 24.58
N LYS A 418 9.53 9.16 25.89
CA LYS A 418 8.93 10.13 26.84
C LYS A 418 9.38 11.57 26.56
N GLN A 419 10.69 11.79 26.37
CA GLN A 419 11.27 13.12 26.12
C GLN A 419 10.67 13.79 24.89
N TYR A 420 10.47 13.02 23.81
CA TYR A 420 9.92 13.52 22.54
C TYR A 420 8.41 13.30 22.40
N LYS A 421 7.73 12.91 23.49
CA LYS A 421 6.27 12.69 23.56
C LYS A 421 5.75 11.69 22.52
N LEU A 422 6.58 10.74 22.11
CA LEU A 422 6.19 9.67 21.21
C LEU A 422 5.12 8.80 21.88
N THR A 423 4.12 8.36 21.11
CA THR A 423 2.92 7.73 21.68
C THR A 423 2.59 6.40 21.01
N ASP A 424 2.09 5.46 21.83
CA ASP A 424 1.43 4.23 21.37
C ASP A 424 -0.07 4.44 21.09
N GLY A 425 -0.57 5.67 21.30
CA GLY A 425 -1.94 6.07 21.04
C GLY A 425 -2.97 5.55 22.06
N LYS A 426 -2.58 4.94 23.18
CA LYS A 426 -3.53 4.39 24.17
C LYS A 426 -4.49 5.44 24.77
N HIS A 427 -4.11 6.71 24.75
CA HIS A 427 -4.98 7.81 25.20
C HIS A 427 -6.04 8.21 24.15
N TYR A 428 -5.96 7.68 22.93
CA TYR A 428 -6.98 7.83 21.90
C TYR A 428 -8.01 6.69 21.92
N SER A 429 -9.15 6.89 21.28
CA SER A 429 -10.12 5.81 21.08
C SER A 429 -9.53 4.65 20.26
N ALA A 430 -10.07 3.46 20.47
CA ALA A 430 -9.76 2.29 19.65
C ALA A 430 -10.10 2.54 18.16
N LEU A 431 -11.15 3.32 17.89
CA LEU A 431 -11.54 3.75 16.54
C LEU A 431 -10.47 4.61 15.85
N ARG A 432 -9.90 5.61 16.54
CA ARG A 432 -8.82 6.44 15.97
C ARG A 432 -7.58 5.62 15.66
N ARG A 433 -7.20 4.71 16.56
CA ARG A 433 -6.07 3.78 16.34
C ARG A 433 -6.30 2.83 15.17
N ASN A 434 -7.55 2.58 14.78
CA ASN A 434 -7.94 1.76 13.63
C ASN A 434 -8.38 2.61 12.41
N SER A 435 -8.01 3.89 12.38
CA SER A 435 -8.36 4.82 11.31
C SER A 435 -7.21 5.04 10.32
N LEU A 436 -7.53 5.07 9.02
CA LEU A 436 -6.53 5.15 7.94
C LEU A 436 -6.96 6.12 6.84
N ALA A 437 -6.05 7.01 6.42
CA ALA A 437 -6.27 7.92 5.29
C ALA A 437 -5.20 7.80 4.20
N CYS A 438 -5.57 8.12 2.96
CA CYS A 438 -4.58 8.39 1.92
C CYS A 438 -4.17 9.87 1.93
N VAL A 439 -3.04 10.20 1.31
CA VAL A 439 -2.55 11.59 1.21
C VAL A 439 -3.62 12.56 0.67
N ALA A 440 -4.25 12.21 -0.45
CA ALA A 440 -5.21 13.07 -1.14
C ALA A 440 -4.67 14.49 -1.43
N LEU A 441 -5.42 15.54 -1.11
CA LEU A 441 -4.98 16.92 -1.29
C LEU A 441 -3.86 17.26 -0.29
N PRO A 442 -2.95 18.19 -0.63
CA PRO A 442 -2.93 18.99 -1.85
C PRO A 442 -2.13 18.36 -3.01
N THR A 443 -1.33 17.33 -2.76
CA THR A 443 -0.32 16.86 -3.75
C THR A 443 -0.83 15.77 -4.70
N CYS A 444 -1.89 15.04 -4.35
CA CYS A 444 -2.44 14.02 -5.24
C CYS A 444 -3.23 14.65 -6.39
N GLY A 445 -2.72 14.55 -7.61
CA GLY A 445 -3.42 15.01 -8.82
C GLY A 445 -4.76 14.31 -9.13
N LEU A 446 -5.08 13.21 -8.42
CA LEU A 446 -6.33 12.45 -8.60
C LEU A 446 -7.38 12.71 -7.50
N ALA A 447 -7.03 13.45 -6.44
CA ALA A 447 -7.92 13.66 -5.31
C ALA A 447 -9.13 14.52 -5.70
N MET A 448 -10.32 14.09 -5.28
CA MET A 448 -11.59 14.79 -5.44
C MET A 448 -12.01 15.49 -4.14
N ALA A 449 -11.63 14.93 -2.99
CA ALA A 449 -11.85 15.45 -1.64
C ALA A 449 -10.58 15.31 -0.78
N GLU A 450 -10.61 15.90 0.42
CA GLU A 450 -9.60 15.67 1.45
C GLU A 450 -9.60 14.22 1.93
N ALA A 451 -8.51 13.81 2.57
CA ALA A 451 -8.46 12.58 3.35
C ALA A 451 -7.53 12.74 4.56
N GLU A 452 -6.21 12.69 4.37
CA GLU A 452 -5.23 12.79 5.46
C GLU A 452 -5.42 14.03 6.33
N ARG A 453 -5.66 15.20 5.73
CA ARG A 453 -5.83 16.47 6.46
C ARG A 453 -7.16 16.59 7.20
N TYR A 454 -8.19 15.88 6.73
CA TYR A 454 -9.55 16.01 7.25
C TYR A 454 -9.90 14.92 8.26
N LEU A 455 -9.39 13.70 8.07
CA LEU A 455 -9.74 12.55 8.89
C LEU A 455 -9.57 12.83 10.39
N PRO A 456 -8.47 13.42 10.91
CA PRO A 456 -8.33 13.70 12.34
C PRO A 456 -9.49 14.52 12.92
N THR A 457 -9.88 15.61 12.25
CA THR A 457 -10.99 16.48 12.70
C THR A 457 -12.36 15.83 12.58
N LEU A 458 -12.53 14.88 11.65
CA LEU A 458 -13.75 14.09 11.58
C LEU A 458 -13.78 13.06 12.72
N ILE A 459 -12.64 12.42 13.02
CA ILE A 459 -12.54 11.47 14.13
C ILE A 459 -12.82 12.17 15.46
N ASP A 460 -12.32 13.38 15.71
CA ASP A 460 -12.65 14.15 16.93
C ASP A 460 -14.17 14.20 17.18
N LYS A 461 -14.95 14.47 16.13
CA LYS A 461 -16.42 14.57 16.20
C LYS A 461 -17.12 13.21 16.29
N ILE A 462 -16.53 12.17 15.71
CA ILE A 462 -17.04 10.80 15.84
C ILE A 462 -16.75 10.25 17.24
N GLU A 463 -15.63 10.61 17.85
CA GLU A 463 -15.27 10.20 19.20
C GLU A 463 -16.30 10.69 20.23
N GLU A 464 -16.86 11.90 20.08
CA GLU A 464 -17.99 12.35 20.91
C GLU A 464 -19.18 11.35 20.86
N ILE A 465 -19.54 10.88 19.66
CA ILE A 465 -20.62 9.91 19.46
C ILE A 465 -20.25 8.54 20.07
N VAL A 466 -19.01 8.10 19.87
CA VAL A 466 -18.51 6.83 20.41
C VAL A 466 -18.51 6.84 21.94
N GLU A 467 -18.09 7.94 22.56
CA GLU A 467 -18.07 8.10 24.01
C GLU A 467 -19.48 8.13 24.61
N GLU A 468 -20.41 8.88 24.01
CA GLU A 468 -21.82 8.91 24.42
C GLU A 468 -22.47 7.50 24.45
N ASN A 469 -21.95 6.57 23.64
CA ASN A 469 -22.47 5.21 23.53
C ASN A 469 -21.58 4.16 24.22
N GLY A 470 -20.55 4.57 24.97
CA GLY A 470 -19.66 3.65 25.70
C GLY A 470 -18.79 2.77 24.80
N LEU A 471 -18.51 3.21 23.58
CA LEU A 471 -17.78 2.45 22.56
C LEU A 471 -16.29 2.85 22.46
N ARG A 472 -15.76 3.61 23.43
CA ARG A 472 -14.42 4.22 23.34
C ARG A 472 -13.30 3.20 23.06
N ASP A 473 -13.40 2.04 23.68
CA ASP A 473 -12.41 0.96 23.58
C ASP A 473 -12.78 -0.09 22.51
N GLU A 474 -13.88 0.12 21.78
CA GLU A 474 -14.33 -0.77 20.72
C GLU A 474 -13.62 -0.46 19.41
N GLU A 475 -13.00 -1.49 18.83
CA GLU A 475 -12.29 -1.38 17.57
C GLU A 475 -13.29 -1.32 16.41
N ILE A 476 -13.36 -0.15 15.76
CA ILE A 476 -14.12 0.07 14.54
C ILE A 476 -13.16 0.66 13.50
N THR A 477 -12.99 -0.04 12.38
CA THR A 477 -12.07 0.37 11.32
C THR A 477 -12.68 1.45 10.43
N ILE A 478 -12.05 2.64 10.42
CA ILE A 478 -12.43 3.73 9.51
C ILE A 478 -11.37 3.92 8.43
N ARG A 479 -11.79 3.93 7.16
CA ARG A 479 -10.86 4.16 6.05
C ARG A 479 -11.33 5.28 5.12
N MET A 480 -10.49 6.30 4.93
CA MET A 480 -10.80 7.46 4.12
C MET A 480 -9.87 7.59 2.90
N THR A 481 -10.46 7.79 1.72
CA THR A 481 -9.72 8.08 0.50
C THR A 481 -10.32 9.27 -0.23
N GLY A 482 -9.49 10.16 -0.75
CA GLY A 482 -9.96 11.35 -1.47
C GLY A 482 -10.54 11.07 -2.87
N CYS A 483 -10.51 9.84 -3.37
CA CYS A 483 -11.02 9.43 -4.70
C CYS A 483 -11.22 7.89 -4.74
N PRO A 484 -11.90 7.32 -5.76
CA PRO A 484 -12.25 5.88 -5.80
C PRO A 484 -11.08 4.93 -6.12
N ASN A 485 -9.82 5.40 -6.13
CA ASN A 485 -8.65 4.56 -6.42
C ASN A 485 -8.24 3.59 -5.30
N GLY A 486 -8.70 3.80 -4.06
CA GLY A 486 -8.46 2.83 -2.97
C GLY A 486 -7.07 2.81 -2.36
N CYS A 487 -6.38 3.96 -2.29
CA CYS A 487 -5.03 4.04 -1.73
C CYS A 487 -4.94 3.67 -0.24
N ALA A 488 -5.99 3.97 0.53
CA ALA A 488 -6.13 3.56 1.93
C ALA A 488 -7.07 2.35 2.10
N ARG A 489 -7.21 1.52 1.04
CA ARG A 489 -7.99 0.27 1.09
C ARG A 489 -9.41 0.48 1.63
N HIS A 490 -10.09 1.52 1.14
CA HIS A 490 -11.32 2.08 1.75
C HIS A 490 -12.39 1.02 2.03
N VAL A 491 -12.77 0.18 1.06
CA VAL A 491 -13.88 -0.79 1.20
C VAL A 491 -13.51 -2.03 2.03
N LEU A 492 -12.35 -2.02 2.69
CA LEU A 492 -11.96 -2.99 3.72
C LEU A 492 -11.98 -2.35 5.12
N GLY A 493 -12.59 -1.18 5.27
CA GLY A 493 -12.92 -0.59 6.56
C GLY A 493 -14.41 -0.78 6.82
N GLU A 494 -14.77 -1.13 8.05
CA GLU A 494 -16.16 -1.30 8.47
C GLU A 494 -16.99 -0.04 8.21
N ILE A 495 -16.36 1.14 8.32
CA ILE A 495 -16.85 2.42 7.82
C ILE A 495 -15.84 2.98 6.83
N ALA A 496 -16.28 3.35 5.64
CA ALA A 496 -15.40 3.96 4.65
C ALA A 496 -15.95 5.23 4.03
N PHE A 497 -15.05 6.19 3.76
CA PHE A 497 -15.35 7.44 3.10
C PHE A 497 -14.55 7.56 1.79
N ILE A 498 -15.25 7.67 0.67
CA ILE A 498 -14.66 7.81 -0.66
C ILE A 498 -15.01 9.17 -1.23
N GLY A 499 -14.02 10.05 -1.38
CA GLY A 499 -14.19 11.39 -1.91
C GLY A 499 -14.85 11.40 -3.28
N LYS A 500 -15.85 12.27 -3.43
CA LYS A 500 -16.61 12.49 -4.66
C LYS A 500 -16.47 13.92 -5.18
N SER A 501 -16.40 14.88 -4.26
CA SER A 501 -16.03 16.28 -4.52
C SER A 501 -15.53 16.92 -3.21
N VAL A 502 -15.07 18.16 -3.26
CA VAL A 502 -14.62 18.89 -2.06
C VAL A 502 -15.70 18.83 -0.96
N GLY A 503 -15.32 18.32 0.20
CA GLY A 503 -16.22 18.16 1.37
C GLY A 503 -17.33 17.12 1.23
N LYS A 504 -17.33 16.29 0.17
CA LYS A 504 -18.38 15.28 -0.10
C LYS A 504 -17.80 13.89 -0.31
N TYR A 505 -18.45 12.91 0.30
CA TYR A 505 -18.01 11.51 0.32
C TYR A 505 -19.15 10.55 0.02
N ASN A 506 -18.84 9.45 -0.66
CA ASN A 506 -19.67 8.25 -0.58
C ASN A 506 -19.29 7.50 0.68
N MET A 507 -20.27 7.13 1.49
CA MET A 507 -20.11 6.36 2.71
C MET A 507 -20.44 4.90 2.45
N TYR A 508 -19.51 4.01 2.80
CA TYR A 508 -19.67 2.57 2.69
C TYR A 508 -19.63 1.94 4.07
N LEU A 509 -20.37 0.85 4.26
CA LEU A 509 -20.49 0.12 5.53
C LEU A 509 -20.37 -1.38 5.32
N GLY A 510 -19.95 -2.11 6.36
CA GLY A 510 -20.16 -3.56 6.42
C GLY A 510 -19.00 -4.43 5.94
N ALA A 511 -17.81 -3.87 5.73
CA ALA A 511 -16.60 -4.69 5.58
C ALA A 511 -16.34 -5.50 6.86
N ALA A 512 -15.72 -6.67 6.76
CA ALA A 512 -15.34 -7.47 7.94
C ALA A 512 -14.10 -6.88 8.61
N PHE A 513 -14.01 -7.00 9.94
CA PHE A 513 -12.90 -6.47 10.73
C PHE A 513 -11.54 -7.10 10.36
N ASP A 514 -11.54 -8.37 9.96
CA ASP A 514 -10.37 -9.11 9.49
C ASP A 514 -10.02 -8.84 8.01
N GLY A 515 -10.81 -8.04 7.30
CA GLY A 515 -10.62 -7.72 5.87
C GLY A 515 -11.12 -8.80 4.89
N SER A 516 -11.89 -9.80 5.35
CA SER A 516 -12.43 -10.89 4.51
C SER A 516 -13.70 -10.54 3.71
N ARG A 517 -14.29 -9.36 3.95
CA ARG A 517 -15.53 -8.89 3.30
C ARG A 517 -15.43 -7.42 2.89
N LEU A 518 -16.06 -7.06 1.77
CA LEU A 518 -16.09 -5.68 1.27
C LEU A 518 -17.24 -4.88 1.89
N GLY A 519 -17.05 -3.57 2.04
CA GLY A 519 -18.11 -2.64 2.40
C GLY A 519 -19.05 -2.30 1.24
N LYS A 520 -20.33 -2.13 1.52
CA LYS A 520 -21.40 -1.74 0.57
C LYS A 520 -21.69 -0.24 0.63
N LEU A 521 -22.00 0.37 -0.51
CA LEU A 521 -22.44 1.77 -0.56
C LEU A 521 -23.70 1.95 0.30
N TYR A 522 -23.63 2.81 1.31
CA TYR A 522 -24.74 3.14 2.22
C TYR A 522 -25.38 4.48 1.88
N ARG A 523 -24.55 5.49 1.66
CA ARG A 523 -24.97 6.85 1.27
C ARG A 523 -24.03 7.43 0.24
N GLU A 524 -24.59 8.17 -0.71
CA GLU A 524 -23.83 8.75 -1.81
C GLU A 524 -23.75 10.28 -1.67
N ASN A 525 -22.56 10.84 -1.91
CA ASN A 525 -22.35 12.28 -2.02
C ASN A 525 -22.75 13.13 -0.79
N ILE A 526 -22.50 12.61 0.41
CA ILE A 526 -22.90 13.23 1.67
C ILE A 526 -21.80 14.12 2.25
N GLY A 527 -22.20 15.14 3.02
CA GLY A 527 -21.27 16.04 3.72
C GLY A 527 -21.16 15.72 5.21
N GLU A 528 -20.25 16.39 5.92
CA GLU A 528 -19.96 16.12 7.34
C GLU A 528 -21.20 16.06 8.24
N LYS A 529 -22.10 17.05 8.15
CA LYS A 529 -23.32 17.09 8.98
C LYS A 529 -24.17 15.83 8.83
N GLU A 530 -24.29 15.34 7.60
CA GLU A 530 -25.05 14.14 7.27
C GLU A 530 -24.30 12.87 7.72
N ILE A 531 -22.98 12.82 7.53
CA ILE A 531 -22.11 11.75 8.04
C ILE A 531 -22.29 11.57 9.55
N LEU A 532 -22.19 12.66 10.31
CA LEU A 532 -22.31 12.63 11.78
C LEU A 532 -23.72 12.26 12.22
N SER A 533 -24.75 12.71 11.51
CA SER A 533 -26.15 12.34 11.79
C SER A 533 -26.42 10.85 11.58
N GLU A 534 -25.90 10.29 10.48
CA GLU A 534 -26.01 8.86 10.18
C GLU A 534 -25.24 8.04 11.21
N LEU A 535 -23.98 8.40 11.52
CA LEU A 535 -23.17 7.69 12.52
C LEU A 535 -23.75 7.76 13.93
N ARG A 536 -24.34 8.89 14.34
CA ARG A 536 -25.02 9.00 15.64
C ARG A 536 -26.17 8.00 15.79
N THR A 537 -26.90 7.77 14.69
CA THR A 537 -27.95 6.75 14.67
C THR A 537 -27.36 5.35 14.69
N LEU A 538 -26.40 5.07 13.81
CA LEU A 538 -25.84 3.74 13.61
C LEU A 538 -25.06 3.23 14.82
N LEU A 539 -24.18 4.06 15.39
CA LEU A 539 -23.35 3.69 16.54
C LEU A 539 -24.18 3.54 17.82
N SER A 540 -25.26 4.32 17.98
CA SER A 540 -26.17 4.14 19.12
C SER A 540 -26.96 2.84 19.03
N ARG A 541 -27.36 2.43 17.81
CA ARG A 541 -27.96 1.11 17.60
C ARG A 541 -26.95 0.00 17.85
N TYR A 542 -25.75 0.10 17.28
CA TYR A 542 -24.68 -0.88 17.50
C TYR A 542 -24.42 -1.11 18.99
N ALA A 543 -24.25 -0.05 19.78
CA ALA A 543 -24.01 -0.17 21.22
C ALA A 543 -25.13 -0.93 21.97
N LYS A 544 -26.39 -0.83 21.52
CA LYS A 544 -27.56 -1.43 22.19
C LYS A 544 -27.93 -2.81 21.66
N GLU A 545 -27.67 -3.06 20.39
CA GLU A 545 -28.22 -4.20 19.65
C GLU A 545 -27.15 -5.24 19.27
N ARG A 546 -25.85 -4.93 19.44
CA ARG A 546 -24.76 -5.87 19.12
C ARG A 546 -24.77 -7.11 20.01
N PHE A 547 -24.32 -8.22 19.46
CA PHE A 547 -23.97 -9.39 20.27
C PHE A 547 -22.60 -9.21 20.92
N ASP A 548 -22.31 -10.03 21.94
CA ASP A 548 -21.01 -10.04 22.59
C ASP A 548 -19.91 -10.42 21.58
N GLY A 549 -18.85 -9.63 21.52
CA GLY A 549 -17.76 -9.77 20.54
C GLY A 549 -18.12 -9.48 19.08
N GLU A 550 -19.33 -8.99 18.76
CA GLU A 550 -19.70 -8.65 17.39
C GLU A 550 -19.09 -7.31 16.95
N HIS A 551 -18.36 -7.31 15.84
CA HIS A 551 -17.80 -6.10 15.22
C HIS A 551 -18.88 -5.27 14.49
N PHE A 552 -18.66 -3.96 14.36
CA PHE A 552 -19.63 -3.04 13.73
C PHE A 552 -19.96 -3.44 12.29
N GLY A 553 -18.96 -3.92 11.54
CA GLY A 553 -19.13 -4.42 10.19
C GLY A 553 -20.08 -5.60 10.06
N ASP A 554 -20.07 -6.52 11.03
CA ASP A 554 -20.99 -7.66 11.07
C ASP A 554 -22.39 -7.24 11.53
N PHE A 555 -22.45 -6.36 12.53
CA PHE A 555 -23.68 -5.78 13.03
C PHE A 555 -24.52 -5.14 11.91
N VAL A 556 -23.93 -4.30 11.06
CA VAL A 556 -24.70 -3.61 10.00
C VAL A 556 -25.25 -4.56 8.93
N ILE A 557 -24.62 -5.74 8.74
CA ILE A 557 -25.14 -6.80 7.87
C ILE A 557 -26.29 -7.52 8.57
N ARG A 558 -26.07 -7.99 9.80
CA ARG A 558 -27.08 -8.71 10.60
C ARG A 558 -28.34 -7.87 10.82
N ALA A 559 -28.18 -6.58 11.09
CA ALA A 559 -29.26 -5.64 11.33
C ALA A 559 -29.98 -5.19 10.03
N GLY A 560 -29.56 -5.70 8.86
CA GLY A 560 -30.17 -5.39 7.56
C GLY A 560 -29.97 -3.95 7.10
N ILE A 561 -28.93 -3.27 7.59
CA ILE A 561 -28.64 -1.86 7.26
C ILE A 561 -28.02 -1.76 5.87
N VAL A 562 -27.14 -2.70 5.53
CA VAL A 562 -26.62 -2.89 4.16
C VAL A 562 -26.55 -4.38 3.82
N LYS A 563 -26.51 -4.70 2.53
CA LYS A 563 -26.30 -6.07 2.05
C LYS A 563 -24.84 -6.47 2.16
N GLU A 564 -24.63 -7.77 2.36
CA GLU A 564 -23.31 -8.39 2.34
C GLU A 564 -22.65 -8.30 0.95
N VAL A 565 -21.33 -8.08 0.89
CA VAL A 565 -20.54 -8.09 -0.35
C VAL A 565 -19.32 -8.98 -0.17
N THR A 566 -19.42 -10.20 -0.68
CA THR A 566 -18.38 -11.22 -0.62
C THR A 566 -17.52 -11.30 -1.88
N ASP A 567 -17.96 -10.68 -2.98
CA ASP A 567 -17.23 -10.66 -4.26
C ASP A 567 -17.42 -9.31 -4.96
N GLY A 568 -16.39 -8.88 -5.69
CA GLY A 568 -16.46 -7.68 -6.52
C GLY A 568 -17.58 -7.71 -7.57
N THR A 569 -17.97 -8.88 -8.06
CA THR A 569 -19.03 -9.00 -9.08
C THR A 569 -20.42 -8.69 -8.54
N ASN A 570 -20.66 -8.75 -7.23
CA ASN A 570 -21.92 -8.34 -6.59
C ASN A 570 -21.82 -6.98 -5.86
N PHE A 571 -20.68 -6.29 -5.99
CA PHE A 571 -20.40 -5.02 -5.30
C PHE A 571 -21.44 -3.94 -5.58
N HIS A 572 -22.00 -3.88 -6.79
CA HIS A 572 -22.93 -2.83 -7.21
C HIS A 572 -24.43 -3.19 -7.05
N ASP A 573 -24.77 -4.39 -6.57
CA ASP A 573 -26.13 -4.97 -6.62
C ASP A 573 -27.08 -4.71 -5.43
#